data_AF-A0A7J3BIF7-F1
#
_entry.id   AF-A0A7J3BIF7-F1
#
_cell.length_a   1.000
_cell.length_b   1.000
_cell.length_c   1.000
_cell.angle_alpha   90.00
_cell.angle_beta   90.00
_cell.angle_gamma   90.00
#
_symmetry.space_group_name_H-M   'P 1'
#
loop_
_entity.id
_entity.type
_entity.pdbx_description
1 polymer ?
#
loop_
_entity_poly.entity_id
_entity_poly.type
_entity_poly.pdbx_seq_one_letter_code
_entity_poly.pdbx_strand_id
1 'polypeptide(L)'
;MAITQQQFSQLLSQLAIAAITAKHEGVDKSQVNKLLEILNAYDIDTLLVFIARQVAREEIGRCTSRHLITIIENIIQSSSGKDIKNEVRRALGYFKWFFETFSELGS
;
A
#
# COMPACT_ATOMS: atom_id res chain seq x y z
N MET A 1 9.18 15.23 14.04
CA MET A 1 10.07 14.06 14.11
C MET A 1 10.37 13.55 12.71
N ALA A 2 11.65 13.38 12.35
CA ALA A 2 12.07 12.72 11.11
C ALA A 2 12.05 11.19 11.32
N ILE A 3 11.66 10.44 10.30
CA ILE A 3 11.69 8.96 10.32
C ILE A 3 13.16 8.53 10.44
N THR A 4 13.48 7.63 11.37
CA THR A 4 14.86 7.12 11.47
C THR A 4 15.18 6.21 10.30
N GLN A 5 16.45 6.12 9.88
CA GLN A 5 16.86 5.29 8.74
C GLN A 5 16.44 3.81 8.89
N GLN A 6 16.41 3.31 10.13
CA GLN A 6 15.94 1.97 10.46
C GLN A 6 14.43 1.79 10.24
N GLN A 7 13.60 2.76 10.65
CA GLN A 7 12.15 2.75 10.42
C GLN A 7 11.80 2.81 8.94
N PHE A 8 12.55 3.60 8.16
CA PHE A 8 12.37 3.68 6.72
C PHE A 8 12.68 2.36 6.01
N SER A 9 13.76 1.67 6.39
CA SER A 9 14.11 0.36 5.85
C SER A 9 13.05 -0.71 6.16
N GLN A 10 12.50 -0.69 7.38
CA GLN A 10 11.42 -1.60 7.79
C GLN A 10 10.15 -1.36 6.95
N LEU A 11 9.76 -0.10 6.74
CA LEU A 11 8.61 0.24 5.89
C LEU A 11 8.80 -0.27 4.46
N LEU A 12 9.96 -0.03 3.85
CA LEU A 12 10.24 -0.53 2.50
C LEU A 12 10.19 -2.06 2.42
N SER A 13 10.70 -2.75 3.44
CA SER A 13 10.63 -4.22 3.52
C SER A 13 9.19 -4.72 3.60
N GLN A 14 8.35 -4.08 4.41
CA GLN A 14 6.92 -4.41 4.51
C GLN A 14 6.19 -4.16 3.18
N LEU A 15 6.50 -3.06 2.49
CA LEU A 15 5.92 -2.74 1.20
C LEU A 15 6.36 -3.73 0.11
N ALA A 16 7.62 -4.16 0.12
CA ALA A 16 8.11 -5.21 -0.75
C ALA A 16 7.39 -6.54 -0.51
N ILE A 17 7.17 -6.93 0.76
CA ILE A 17 6.41 -8.13 1.13
C ILE A 17 4.95 -8.03 0.63
N ALA A 18 4.31 -6.88 0.81
CA ALA A 18 2.96 -6.66 0.31
C ALA A 18 2.91 -6.79 -1.22
N ALA A 19 3.88 -6.21 -1.92
CA ALA A 19 3.93 -6.22 -3.38
C ALA A 19 4.19 -7.62 -3.97
N ILE A 20 5.11 -8.39 -3.41
CA ILE A 20 5.34 -9.77 -3.87
C ILE A 20 4.15 -10.68 -3.57
N THR A 21 3.47 -10.45 -2.44
CA THR A 21 2.22 -11.14 -2.10
C THR A 21 1.12 -10.82 -3.11
N ALA A 22 0.95 -9.54 -3.48
CA ALA A 22 -0.01 -9.10 -4.49
C ALA A 22 0.25 -9.75 -5.85
N LYS A 23 1.52 -9.86 -6.25
CA LYS A 23 1.91 -10.59 -7.47
C LYS A 23 1.48 -12.06 -7.39
N HIS A 24 1.79 -12.75 -6.29
CA HIS A 24 1.42 -14.16 -6.13
C HIS A 24 -0.09 -14.39 -6.06
N GLU A 25 -0.85 -13.45 -5.50
CA GLU A 25 -2.31 -13.47 -5.46
C GLU A 25 -2.95 -13.07 -6.81
N GLY A 26 -2.14 -12.76 -7.84
CA GLY A 26 -2.64 -12.43 -9.18
C GLY A 26 -3.35 -11.09 -9.27
N VAL A 27 -3.03 -10.14 -8.37
CA VAL A 27 -3.64 -8.81 -8.36
C VAL A 27 -3.34 -8.10 -9.67
N ASP A 28 -4.38 -7.56 -10.31
CA ASP A 28 -4.21 -6.84 -11.58
C ASP A 28 -3.55 -5.47 -11.36
N LYS A 29 -2.65 -5.07 -12.28
CA LYS A 29 -1.92 -3.80 -12.21
C LYS A 29 -2.84 -2.58 -12.13
N SER A 30 -4.04 -2.64 -12.74
CA SER A 30 -5.02 -1.56 -12.64
C SER A 30 -5.53 -1.35 -11.22
N GLN A 31 -5.65 -2.42 -10.41
CA GLN A 31 -6.10 -2.32 -9.02
C GLN A 31 -5.06 -1.61 -8.16
N VAL A 32 -3.77 -1.86 -8.40
CA VAL A 32 -2.67 -1.14 -7.75
C VAL A 32 -2.71 0.36 -8.06
N ASN A 33 -2.95 0.75 -9.32
CA ASN A 33 -3.08 2.16 -9.71
C ASN A 33 -4.31 2.83 -9.08
N LYS A 34 -5.46 2.14 -9.02
CA LYS A 34 -6.69 2.65 -8.42
C LYS A 34 -6.52 3.03 -6.94
N LEU A 35 -5.64 2.35 -6.19
CA LEU A 35 -5.35 2.74 -4.79
C LEU A 35 -4.83 4.18 -4.69
N LEU A 36 -3.93 4.59 -5.59
CA LEU A 36 -3.41 5.95 -5.63
C LEU A 36 -4.47 6.95 -6.13
N GLU A 37 -5.29 6.56 -7.10
CA GLU A 37 -6.40 7.40 -7.59
C GLU A 37 -7.41 7.70 -6.50
N ILE A 38 -7.83 6.68 -5.74
CA ILE A 38 -8.77 6.83 -4.64
C ILE A 38 -8.17 7.70 -3.52
N LEU A 39 -6.92 7.47 -3.14
CA LEU A 39 -6.27 8.32 -2.13
C LEU A 39 -6.13 9.77 -2.60
N ASN A 40 -5.92 10.01 -3.90
CA ASN A 40 -5.82 11.38 -4.41
C ASN A 40 -7.18 12.08 -4.39
N ALA A 41 -8.24 11.39 -4.80
CA ALA A 41 -9.60 11.94 -4.87
C ALA A 41 -10.27 12.06 -3.49
N TYR A 42 -9.96 11.17 -2.55
CA TYR A 42 -10.68 11.04 -1.27
C TYR A 42 -9.71 11.02 -0.08
N ASP A 43 -10.24 10.77 1.12
CA ASP A 43 -9.49 10.63 2.37
C ASP A 43 -9.04 9.18 2.63
N ILE A 44 -8.25 9.02 3.70
CA ILE A 44 -7.66 7.70 4.05
C ILE A 44 -8.76 6.71 4.47
N ASP A 45 -9.82 7.17 5.12
CA ASP A 45 -10.93 6.32 5.53
C ASP A 45 -11.64 5.74 4.28
N THR A 46 -11.88 6.56 3.26
CA THR A 46 -12.41 6.08 1.97
C THR A 46 -11.47 5.09 1.29
N LEU A 47 -10.15 5.29 1.37
CA LEU A 47 -9.17 4.32 0.86
C LEU A 47 -9.28 2.97 1.59
N LEU A 48 -9.42 2.96 2.92
CA LEU A 48 -9.55 1.72 3.70
C LEU A 48 -10.84 0.97 3.34
N VAL A 49 -11.96 1.69 3.21
CA VAL A 49 -13.24 1.12 2.74
C VAL A 49 -13.10 0.58 1.31
N PHE A 50 -12.40 1.30 0.43
CA PHE A 50 -12.14 0.84 -0.93
C PHE A 50 -11.32 -0.47 -0.95
N ILE A 51 -10.26 -0.57 -0.15
CA ILE A 51 -9.47 -1.81 -0.03
C ILE A 51 -10.37 -2.98 0.44
N ALA A 52 -11.21 -2.76 1.46
CA ALA A 52 -12.14 -3.79 1.93
C ALA A 52 -13.13 -4.23 0.82
N ARG A 53 -13.62 -3.28 0.02
CA ARG A 53 -14.47 -3.58 -1.15
C ARG A 53 -13.74 -4.39 -2.21
N GLN A 54 -12.47 -4.07 -2.49
CA GLN A 54 -11.64 -4.83 -3.45
C GLN A 54 -11.47 -6.29 -2.99
N VAL A 55 -11.29 -6.53 -1.68
CA VAL A 55 -11.20 -7.88 -1.11
C VAL A 55 -12.50 -8.66 -1.29
N ALA A 56 -13.65 -8.02 -1.02
CA ALA A 56 -14.96 -8.66 -1.19
C ALA A 56 -15.26 -9.02 -2.66
N ARG A 57 -14.59 -8.36 -3.62
CA ARG A 57 -14.70 -8.61 -5.06
C ARG A 57 -13.62 -9.53 -5.61
N GLU A 58 -12.75 -10.05 -4.74
CA GLU A 58 -11.60 -10.87 -5.12
C GLU A 58 -10.62 -10.15 -6.06
N GLU A 59 -10.65 -8.81 -6.11
CA GLU A 59 -9.76 -7.99 -6.92
C GLU A 59 -8.38 -7.79 -6.24
N ILE A 60 -8.36 -7.82 -4.91
CA ILE A 60 -7.17 -7.84 -4.08
C ILE A 60 -7.29 -8.99 -3.08
N GLY A 61 -6.25 -9.82 -2.97
CA GLY A 61 -6.26 -10.95 -2.05
C GLY A 61 -6.20 -10.53 -0.57
N ARG A 62 -6.61 -11.45 0.31
CA ARG A 62 -6.76 -11.20 1.75
C ARG A 62 -5.42 -10.92 2.43
N CYS A 63 -4.33 -11.52 1.94
CA CYS A 63 -3.00 -11.29 2.52
C CYS A 63 -2.47 -9.92 2.11
N THR A 64 -2.58 -9.57 0.82
CA THR A 64 -2.19 -8.24 0.33
C THR A 64 -2.93 -7.12 1.05
N SER A 65 -4.26 -7.23 1.20
CA SER A 65 -5.05 -6.20 1.87
C SER A 65 -4.68 -6.05 3.34
N ARG A 66 -4.43 -7.15 4.06
CA ARG A 66 -3.95 -7.11 5.44
C ARG A 66 -2.63 -6.34 5.54
N HIS A 67 -1.66 -6.63 4.67
CA HIS A 67 -0.39 -5.91 4.68
C HIS A 67 -0.57 -4.42 4.42
N LEU A 68 -1.36 -4.04 3.41
CA LEU A 68 -1.62 -2.64 3.09
C LEU A 68 -2.32 -1.90 4.23
N ILE A 69 -3.36 -2.49 4.82
CA ILE A 69 -4.09 -1.88 5.95
C ILE A 69 -3.15 -1.70 7.14
N THR A 70 -2.38 -2.73 7.52
CA THR A 70 -1.42 -2.62 8.63
C THR A 70 -0.37 -1.53 8.38
N ILE A 71 0.14 -1.40 7.16
CA ILE A 71 1.08 -0.34 6.82
C ILE A 71 0.43 1.05 6.96
N ILE A 72 -0.80 1.21 6.48
CA ILE A 72 -1.55 2.48 6.58
C ILE A 72 -1.81 2.83 8.06
N GLU A 73 -2.27 1.88 8.87
CA GLU A 73 -2.51 2.06 10.30
C GLU A 73 -1.22 2.45 11.05
N ASN A 74 -0.09 1.80 10.73
CA ASN A 74 1.20 2.14 11.32
C ASN A 74 1.64 3.58 10.96
N ILE A 75 1.37 4.04 9.75
CA ILE A 75 1.64 5.42 9.33
C ILE A 75 0.76 6.40 10.12
N ILE A 76 -0.54 6.10 10.27
CA ILE A 76 -1.47 6.92 11.05
C ILE A 76 -1.01 7.03 12.51
N GLN A 77 -0.65 5.90 13.13
CA GLN A 77 -0.24 5.86 14.55
C GLN A 77 1.11 6.54 14.81
N SER A 78 2.05 6.48 13.87
CA SER A 78 3.38 7.08 14.02
C SER A 78 3.42 8.58 13.68
N SER A 79 2.38 9.11 13.05
CA SER A 79 2.33 10.49 12.57
C SER A 79 1.69 11.46 13.58
N SER A 80 2.50 12.14 14.37
CA SER A 80 2.05 13.29 15.19
C SER A 80 2.18 14.59 14.41
N GLY A 81 1.09 15.07 13.81
CA GLY A 81 0.97 16.44 13.25
C GLY A 81 1.55 16.68 11.85
N LYS A 82 1.96 15.63 11.13
CA LYS A 82 2.37 15.69 9.71
C LYS A 82 1.21 15.35 8.78
N ASP A 83 1.36 15.74 7.50
CA ASP A 83 0.44 15.37 6.43
C ASP A 83 0.43 13.85 6.18
N ILE A 84 -0.38 13.13 6.97
CA ILE A 84 -0.55 11.67 6.95
C ILE A 84 -0.91 11.20 5.54
N LYS A 85 -1.76 11.97 4.84
CA LYS A 85 -2.19 11.65 3.48
C LYS A 85 -1.00 11.62 2.52
N ASN A 86 -0.06 12.56 2.64
CA ASN A 86 1.18 12.52 1.86
C ASN A 86 2.07 11.31 2.21
N GLU A 87 2.12 10.89 3.47
CA GLU A 87 2.90 9.71 3.89
C GLU A 87 2.32 8.42 3.32
N VAL A 88 1.01 8.24 3.42
CA VAL A 88 0.30 7.10 2.80
C VAL A 88 0.48 7.12 1.29
N ARG A 89 0.41 8.29 0.64
CA ARG A 89 0.63 8.41 -0.81
C ARG A 89 2.03 7.95 -1.20
N ARG A 90 3.06 8.34 -0.45
CA ARG A 90 4.43 7.88 -0.69
C ARG A 90 4.55 6.37 -0.52
N ALA A 91 3.96 5.80 0.54
CA ALA A 91 3.98 4.36 0.77
C ALA A 91 3.31 3.59 -0.37
N LEU A 92 2.12 4.02 -0.83
CA LEU A 92 1.45 3.41 -1.98
C LEU A 92 2.24 3.55 -3.29
N GLY A 93 2.97 4.67 -3.46
CA GLY A 93 3.88 4.85 -4.59
C GLY A 93 5.02 3.83 -4.60
N TYR A 94 5.65 3.60 -3.44
CA TYR A 94 6.67 2.56 -3.30
C TYR A 94 6.09 1.16 -3.49
N PHE A 95 4.93 0.86 -2.92
CA PHE A 95 4.22 -0.39 -3.15
C PHE A 95 4.00 -0.66 -4.65
N LYS A 96 3.51 0.35 -5.38
CA LYS A 96 3.34 0.26 -6.83
C LYS A 96 4.65 -0.08 -7.53
N TRP A 97 5.74 0.64 -7.24
CA TRP A 97 7.03 0.38 -7.90
C TRP A 97 7.60 -1.00 -7.58
N PHE A 98 7.47 -1.47 -6.35
CA PHE A 98 7.83 -2.85 -6.01
C PHE A 98 6.99 -3.85 -6.79
N PHE A 99 5.67 -3.63 -6.85
CA PHE A 99 4.76 -4.51 -7.57
C PHE A 99 5.09 -4.58 -9.07
N GLU A 100 5.35 -3.44 -9.70
CA GLU A 100 5.78 -3.36 -11.10
C GLU A 100 7.11 -4.10 -11.31
N THR A 101 8.10 -3.86 -10.47
CA THR A 101 9.40 -4.53 -10.51
C THR A 101 9.25 -6.05 -10.43
N PHE A 102 8.47 -6.55 -9.47
CA PHE A 102 8.28 -7.99 -9.33
C PHE A 102 7.48 -8.60 -10.47
N SER A 103 6.56 -7.85 -11.07
CA SER A 103 5.77 -8.29 -12.22
C SER A 103 6.65 -8.46 -13.47
N GLU A 104 7.62 -7.57 -13.67
CA GLU A 104 8.58 -7.63 -14.80
C GLU A 104 9.65 -8.72 -14.62
N LEU A 105 10.01 -9.08 -13.38
CA LEU A 105 10.99 -10.14 -13.11
C LEU A 105 10.50 -11.57 -13.40
N GLY A 106 9.20 -11.76 -13.63
CA GLY A 106 8.59 -13.08 -13.87
C GLY A 106 8.03 -13.31 -15.27
N SER A 107 8.28 -12.38 -16.20
CA SER A 107 7.89 -12.48 -17.62
C SER A 107 8.97 -13.09 -18.49
#